data_AF-A0A7Y8DM97-F1
#
_entry.id   AF-A0A7Y8DM97-F1
#
_cell.length_a   1.000
_cell.length_b   1.000
_cell.length_c   1.000
_cell.angle_alpha   90.00
_cell.angle_beta   90.00
_cell.angle_gamma   90.00
#
_symmetry.space_group_name_H-M   'P 1'
#
loop_
_entity.id
_entity.type
_entity.pdbx_description
1 polymer ?
#
loop_
_entity_poly.entity_id
_entity_poly.type
_entity_poly.pdbx_seq_one_letter_code
_entity_poly.pdbx_strand_id
1 'polypeptide(L)'
;DSTRERADLLMDFTTGKDKIDLSQMSKSAGVDLNFVDKYTSKAGDTIIKFNTVTGRYLLAVDLTGGGKTEFLIKSTRIISPEDVIGLTLKPDTYL
;
A
#
# COMPACT_ATOMS: atom_id res chain seq x y z
N ASP A 1 8.80 -5.24 -10.23
CA ASP A 1 8.25 -5.79 -8.99
C ASP A 1 8.96 -5.10 -7.83
N SER A 2 8.19 -4.54 -6.90
CA SER A 2 8.68 -3.64 -5.84
C SER A 2 8.70 -4.39 -4.51
N THR A 3 9.64 -5.34 -4.39
CA THR A 3 9.74 -6.15 -3.16
C THR A 3 10.19 -5.30 -1.98
N ARG A 4 10.06 -5.81 -0.76
CA ARG A 4 10.48 -5.10 0.45
C ARG A 4 11.95 -4.66 0.41
N GLU A 5 12.83 -5.52 -0.06
CA GLU A 5 14.28 -5.31 -0.14
C GLU A 5 14.68 -4.40 -1.32
N ARG A 6 13.83 -4.33 -2.34
CA ARG A 6 14.06 -3.57 -3.59
C ARG A 6 12.90 -2.63 -3.91
N ALA A 7 12.38 -1.98 -2.86
CA ALA A 7 11.21 -1.12 -2.97
C ALA A 7 11.50 0.12 -3.82
N ASP A 8 10.61 0.41 -4.76
CA ASP A 8 10.59 1.63 -5.55
C ASP A 8 10.36 2.85 -4.63
N LEU A 9 10.97 3.97 -5.00
CA LEU A 9 10.89 5.24 -4.30
C LEU A 9 10.30 6.32 -5.21
N LEU A 10 9.12 6.82 -4.84
CA LEU A 10 8.49 7.96 -5.47
C LEU A 10 9.00 9.26 -4.83
N MET A 11 9.54 10.16 -5.64
CA MET A 11 10.22 11.37 -5.15
C MET A 11 9.34 12.63 -5.22
N ASP A 12 8.32 12.62 -6.08
CA ASP A 12 7.49 13.76 -6.46
C ASP A 12 5.99 13.45 -6.53
N PHE A 13 5.56 12.35 -5.89
CA PHE A 13 4.16 11.94 -5.84
C PHE A 13 3.24 13.08 -5.35
N THR A 14 2.23 13.41 -6.14
CA THR A 14 1.28 14.49 -5.86
C THR A 14 -0.09 13.90 -5.51
N THR A 15 -0.41 13.88 -4.21
CA THR A 15 -1.69 13.42 -3.67
C THR A 15 -2.89 14.09 -4.34
N GLY A 16 -3.93 13.31 -4.64
CA GLY A 16 -5.13 13.76 -5.33
C GLY A 16 -4.98 13.97 -6.84
N LYS A 17 -3.77 13.82 -7.39
CA LYS A 17 -3.49 13.92 -8.82
C LYS A 17 -2.89 12.63 -9.37
N ASP A 18 -1.78 12.21 -8.80
CA ASP A 18 -1.08 11.00 -9.23
C ASP A 18 -1.78 9.77 -8.64
N LYS A 19 -1.72 8.64 -9.37
CA LYS A 19 -2.34 7.38 -8.95
C LYS A 19 -1.32 6.25 -8.95
N ILE A 20 -1.45 5.35 -7.98
CA ILE A 20 -0.72 4.08 -7.93
C ILE A 20 -1.72 2.99 -8.29
N ASP A 21 -1.57 2.40 -9.48
CA ASP A 21 -2.48 1.34 -9.93
C ASP A 21 -1.96 -0.05 -9.54
N LEU A 22 -2.66 -0.69 -8.60
CA LEU A 22 -2.37 -2.04 -8.12
C LEU A 22 -3.37 -3.08 -8.63
N SER A 23 -4.28 -2.72 -9.53
CA SER A 23 -5.35 -3.60 -10.00
C SER A 23 -4.83 -4.86 -10.68
N GLN A 24 -3.77 -4.76 -11.49
CA GLN A 24 -3.16 -5.92 -12.14
C GLN A 24 -2.40 -6.81 -11.15
N MET A 25 -1.77 -6.21 -10.14
CA MET A 25 -1.09 -6.97 -9.08
C MET A 25 -2.11 -7.78 -8.27
N SER A 26 -3.19 -7.14 -7.82
CA SER A 26 -4.30 -7.78 -7.11
C SER A 26 -4.90 -8.94 -7.92
N LYS A 27 -5.21 -8.72 -9.21
CA LYS A 27 -5.71 -9.76 -10.11
C LYS A 27 -4.73 -10.92 -10.28
N SER A 28 -3.45 -10.62 -10.47
CA SER A 28 -2.42 -11.66 -10.67
C SER A 28 -2.18 -12.50 -9.42
N ALA A 29 -2.28 -11.88 -8.24
CA ALA A 29 -2.17 -12.57 -6.96
C ALA A 29 -3.47 -13.27 -6.53
N GLY A 30 -4.62 -12.94 -7.14
CA GLY A 30 -5.92 -13.50 -6.77
C GLY A 30 -6.40 -13.04 -5.39
N VAL A 31 -6.04 -11.82 -4.97
CA VAL A 31 -6.37 -11.27 -3.65
C VAL A 31 -7.01 -9.88 -3.77
N ASP A 32 -7.99 -9.59 -2.93
CA ASP A 32 -8.50 -8.24 -2.75
C ASP A 32 -7.56 -7.44 -1.87
N LEU A 33 -7.21 -6.21 -2.27
CA LEU A 33 -6.39 -5.33 -1.43
C LEU A 33 -7.29 -4.63 -0.41
N ASN A 34 -7.01 -4.82 0.87
CA ASN A 34 -7.84 -4.32 1.97
C ASN A 34 -7.06 -3.30 2.80
N PHE A 35 -7.55 -2.06 2.88
CA PHE A 35 -6.91 -1.06 3.73
C PHE A 35 -7.11 -1.39 5.22
N VAL A 36 -6.01 -1.52 5.96
CA VAL A 36 -5.99 -1.89 7.38
C VAL A 36 -4.94 -1.11 8.15
N ASP A 37 -5.15 -0.89 9.45
CA ASP A 37 -4.18 -0.20 10.32
C ASP A 37 -2.97 -1.07 10.68
N LYS A 38 -3.19 -2.40 10.69
CA LYS A 38 -2.18 -3.42 10.98
C LYS A 38 -2.50 -4.70 10.23
N TYR A 39 -1.46 -5.48 9.90
CA TYR A 39 -1.65 -6.80 9.31
C TYR A 39 -2.47 -7.70 10.24
N THR A 40 -3.45 -8.36 9.65
CA THR A 40 -4.38 -9.32 10.26
C THR A 40 -4.06 -10.76 9.84
N SER A 41 -2.98 -10.96 9.09
CA SER A 41 -2.62 -12.23 8.44
C SER A 41 -3.65 -12.69 7.41
N LYS A 42 -4.31 -11.73 6.76
CA LYS A 42 -5.15 -11.97 5.58
C LYS A 42 -4.39 -11.52 4.34
N ALA A 43 -4.38 -12.37 3.32
CA ALA A 43 -3.79 -12.01 2.04
C ALA A 43 -4.50 -10.78 1.45
N GLY A 44 -3.72 -9.84 0.96
CA GLY A 44 -4.16 -8.53 0.47
C GLY A 44 -4.23 -7.43 1.54
N ASP A 45 -3.89 -7.71 2.80
CA ASP A 45 -3.80 -6.65 3.81
C ASP A 45 -2.82 -5.56 3.36
N THR A 46 -3.33 -4.33 3.28
CA THR A 46 -2.63 -3.17 2.73
C THR A 46 -2.56 -2.06 3.75
N ILE A 47 -1.36 -1.61 4.07
CA ILE A 47 -1.09 -0.54 5.04
C ILE A 47 -0.51 0.65 4.30
N ILE A 48 -1.04 1.84 4.59
CA ILE A 48 -0.45 3.12 4.21
C ILE A 48 -0.09 3.87 5.49
N LYS A 49 1.18 4.22 5.68
CA LYS A 49 1.63 4.93 6.89
C LYS A 49 2.91 5.72 6.68
N PHE A 50 3.13 6.71 7.54
CA PHE A 50 4.44 7.35 7.67
C PHE A 50 5.37 6.52 8.56
N ASN A 51 6.58 6.25 8.08
CA ASN A 51 7.65 5.65 8.87
C ASN A 51 8.57 6.75 9.40
N THR A 52 8.52 6.96 10.71
CA THR A 52 9.30 8.00 11.41
C THR A 52 10.80 7.73 11.43
N VAL A 53 11.24 6.47 11.34
CA VAL A 53 12.66 6.10 11.33
C VAL A 53 13.32 6.50 10.01
N THR A 54 12.61 6.32 8.89
CA THR A 54 13.15 6.61 7.55
C THR A 54 12.68 7.95 6.99
N GLY A 55 11.68 8.59 7.60
CA GLY A 55 11.06 9.81 7.07
C GLY A 55 10.38 9.58 5.72
N ARG A 56 9.72 8.42 5.54
CA ARG A 56 9.05 8.04 4.29
C ARG A 56 7.63 7.57 4.52
N TYR A 57 6.75 7.91 3.58
CA TYR A 57 5.45 7.27 3.46
C TYR A 57 5.61 5.90 2.82
N LEU A 58 4.89 4.92 3.33
CA LEU A 58 4.91 3.53 2.87
C LEU A 58 3.52 3.15 2.37
N LEU A 59 3.46 2.46 1.24
CA LEU A 59 2.33 1.64 0.81
C LEU A 59 2.82 0.19 0.80
N ALA A 60 2.38 -0.61 1.76
CA ALA A 60 2.89 -1.95 2.02
C ALA A 60 1.76 -2.99 1.91
N VAL A 61 1.99 -4.08 1.20
CA VAL A 61 1.00 -5.14 0.97
C VAL A 61 1.55 -6.48 1.45
N ASP A 62 0.76 -7.18 2.28
CA ASP A 62 0.90 -8.61 2.55
C ASP A 62 0.16 -9.37 1.46
N LEU A 63 0.89 -9.92 0.49
CA LEU A 63 0.26 -10.59 -0.66
C LEU A 63 -0.12 -12.03 -0.33
N THR A 64 0.48 -12.61 0.71
CA THR A 64 0.41 -14.05 0.99
C THR A 64 -0.45 -14.40 2.19
N GLY A 65 -0.78 -13.42 3.04
CA GLY A 65 -1.43 -13.60 4.34
C GLY A 65 -0.45 -14.02 5.44
N GLY A 66 0.86 -13.90 5.20
CA GLY A 66 1.90 -14.30 6.13
C GLY A 66 2.15 -13.31 7.26
N GLY A 67 1.43 -12.17 7.30
CA GLY A 67 1.70 -11.06 8.21
C GLY A 67 3.00 -10.32 7.88
N LYS A 68 3.47 -10.43 6.63
CA LYS A 68 4.74 -9.87 6.15
C LYS A 68 4.46 -8.99 4.93
N THR A 69 5.41 -8.12 4.61
CA THR A 69 5.30 -7.23 3.46
C THR A 69 6.01 -7.88 2.28
N GLU A 70 5.27 -8.24 1.23
CA GLU A 70 5.83 -8.77 -0.02
C GLU A 70 5.97 -7.68 -1.09
N PHE A 71 5.10 -6.68 -1.07
CA PHE A 71 5.17 -5.52 -1.95
C PHE A 71 5.25 -4.23 -1.15
N LEU A 72 6.15 -3.33 -1.52
CA LEU A 72 6.40 -2.07 -0.82
C LEU A 72 6.70 -0.96 -1.81
N ILE A 73 5.96 0.15 -1.72
CA ILE A 73 6.33 1.44 -2.31
C ILE A 73 6.73 2.40 -1.19
N LYS A 74 7.78 3.19 -1.42
CA LYS A 74 8.17 4.30 -0.56
C LYS A 74 7.86 5.61 -1.27
N SER A 75 7.51 6.65 -0.52
CA SER A 75 7.34 8.00 -1.05
C SER A 75 7.92 9.04 -0.10
N THR A 76 8.48 10.11 -0.68
CA THR A 76 8.88 11.33 0.05
C THR A 76 7.67 12.25 0.34
N ARG A 77 6.55 12.02 -0.34
CA ARG A 77 5.28 12.76 -0.20
C ARG A 77 4.18 11.84 0.29
N ILE A 78 3.13 12.41 0.88
CA ILE A 78 2.00 11.64 1.41
C ILE A 78 1.32 10.82 0.30
N ILE A 79 0.90 9.60 0.63
CA ILE A 79 0.07 8.76 -0.22
C ILE A 79 -1.30 8.68 0.46
N SER A 80 -2.36 9.10 -0.23
CA SER A 80 -3.73 8.89 0.25
C SER A 80 -4.23 7.52 -0.20
N PRO A 81 -5.00 6.78 0.61
CA PRO A 81 -5.66 5.55 0.18
C PRO A 81 -6.47 5.70 -1.13
N GLU A 82 -7.05 6.86 -1.36
CA GLU A 82 -7.90 7.26 -2.50
C GLU A 82 -7.08 7.46 -3.79
N ASP A 83 -5.75 7.52 -3.67
CA ASP A 83 -4.84 7.54 -4.79
C ASP A 83 -4.37 6.15 -5.22
N VAL A 84 -4.80 5.09 -4.52
CA VAL A 84 -4.43 3.71 -4.83
C VAL A 84 -5.60 3.01 -5.53
N ILE A 85 -5.42 2.71 -6.82
CA ILE A 85 -6.44 2.00 -7.60
C ILE A 85 -6.37 0.50 -7.28
N GLY A 86 -7.53 -0.10 -6.99
CA GLY A 86 -7.65 -1.50 -6.57
C GLY A 86 -7.65 -1.69 -5.05
N LEU A 87 -7.54 -0.61 -4.26
CA LEU A 87 -7.63 -0.67 -2.81
C LEU A 87 -9.09 -0.60 -2.35
N THR A 88 -9.49 -1.55 -1.51
CA THR A 88 -10.79 -1.55 -0.83
C THR A 88 -10.67 -0.78 0.47
N LEU A 89 -11.42 0.32 0.55
CA LEU A 89 -11.52 1.18 1.73
C LEU A 89 -12.70 0.69 2.57
N LYS A 90 -12.51 0.56 3.89
CA LYS A 90 -13.65 0.28 4.77
C LYS A 90 -14.52 1.54 4.87
N PRO A 91 -15.86 1.43 4.77
CA PRO A 91 -16.76 2.59 4.81
C PRO A 91 -16.66 3.47 6.06
N ASP A 92 -16.07 2.98 7.16
CA ASP A 92 -16.25 3.57 8.49
C ASP A 92 -14.99 4.23 9.09
N THR A 93 -13.89 4.39 8.34
CA THR A 93 -12.61 4.89 8.91
C THR A 93 -12.33 6.37 8.65
N TYR A 94 -13.32 7.16 8.21
CA TYR A 94 -13.18 8.60 7.99
C TYR A 94 -13.99 9.40 9.02
N LEU A 95 -13.62 9.31 10.29
CA LEU A 95 -14.06 10.25 11.34
C LEU A 95 -12.86 10.66 12.20
#